data_AF-A0A8J5CK92-F1
#
_entry.id   AF-A0A8J5CK92-F1
#
_cell.length_a   1.000
_cell.length_b   1.000
_cell.length_c   1.000
_cell.angle_alpha   90.00
_cell.angle_beta   90.00
_cell.angle_gamma   90.00
#
_symmetry.space_group_name_H-M   'P 1'
#
loop_
_entity.id
_entity.type
_entity.pdbx_description
1 polymer ?
#
loop_
_entity_poly.entity_id
_entity_poly.type
_entity_poly.pdbx_seq_one_letter_code
_entity_poly.pdbx_strand_id
1 'polypeptide(L)'
;MVRTLRAEWGEGEDLHTHEIRQYHYLLWKDFIAPEHPTGVLSFLRRINESYSQEQGSLLIHCSAGVGRTGTLVALDSLVMELDEEGHASIFNVICDLRHQRNFLVQSLVSHGSCRAGSRQVRS
;
A
#
# COMPACT_ATOMS: atom_id res chain seq x y z
N MET A 1 -8.44 -14.22 -0.76
CA MET A 1 -7.87 -15.57 -0.99
C MET A 1 -6.47 -15.59 -0.39
N VAL A 2 -6.08 -16.66 0.30
CA VAL A 2 -4.73 -16.79 0.89
C VAL A 2 -4.09 -18.04 0.30
N ARG A 3 -2.82 -17.95 -0.08
CA ARG A 3 -2.04 -19.08 -0.62
C ARG A 3 -0.72 -19.16 0.13
N THR A 4 -0.25 -20.37 0.38
CA THR A 4 1.09 -20.63 0.91
C THR A 4 1.94 -21.21 -0.22
N LEU A 5 3.08 -20.58 -0.48
CA LEU A 5 4.06 -20.99 -1.46
C LEU A 5 5.34 -21.37 -0.71
N ARG A 6 6.12 -22.29 -1.25
CA ARG A 6 7.42 -22.68 -0.69
C ARG A 6 8.46 -22.44 -1.77
N ALA A 7 9.42 -21.57 -1.48
CA ALA A 7 10.56 -21.28 -2.34
C ALA A 7 11.77 -22.02 -1.80
N GLU A 8 12.50 -22.69 -2.70
CA GLU A 8 13.71 -23.43 -2.37
C GLU A 8 14.83 -22.97 -3.32
N TRP A 9 16.01 -22.68 -2.78
CA TRP A 9 17.17 -22.28 -3.57
C TRP A 9 18.47 -22.77 -2.91
N GLY A 10 19.50 -23.00 -3.71
CA GLY A 10 20.78 -23.59 -3.27
C GLY A 10 20.95 -25.04 -3.71
N GLU A 11 22.15 -25.59 -3.51
CA GLU A 11 22.52 -26.95 -3.91
C GLU A 11 23.22 -27.68 -2.75
N GLY A 12 23.02 -29.00 -2.65
CA GLY A 12 23.70 -29.83 -1.65
C GLY A 12 23.28 -29.53 -0.22
N GLU A 13 24.26 -29.33 0.67
CA GLU A 13 24.04 -29.02 2.09
C GLU A 13 23.57 -27.57 2.31
N ASP A 14 23.69 -26.69 1.31
CA ASP A 14 23.27 -25.29 1.34
C ASP A 14 21.84 -25.07 0.79
N LEU A 15 20.95 -26.04 0.97
CA LEU A 15 19.56 -25.91 0.54
C LEU A 15 18.79 -24.97 1.47
N HIS A 16 18.40 -23.82 0.96
CA HIS A 16 17.57 -22.85 1.65
C HIS A 16 16.10 -23.05 1.29
N THR A 17 15.23 -23.02 2.29
CA THR A 17 13.79 -23.10 2.11
C THR A 17 13.13 -21.89 2.77
N HIS A 18 12.17 -21.28 2.09
CA HIS A 18 11.38 -20.18 2.62
C HIS A 18 9.90 -20.35 2.31
N GLU A 19 9.05 -20.20 3.33
CA GLU A 19 7.60 -20.19 3.19
C GLU A 19 7.10 -18.76 2.92
N ILE A 20 6.34 -18.59 1.84
CA ILE A 20 5.79 -17.31 1.41
C ILE A 20 4.26 -17.38 1.53
N ARG A 21 3.66 -16.47 2.30
CA ARG A 21 2.20 -16.32 2.37
C ARG A 21 1.73 -15.20 1.45
N GLN A 22 0.96 -15.56 0.43
CA GLN A 22 0.40 -14.63 -0.53
C GLN A 22 -1.06 -14.32 -0.21
N TYR A 23 -1.34 -13.06 0.09
CA TYR A 23 -2.69 -12.53 0.26
C TYR A 23 -3.18 -11.88 -1.04
N HIS A 24 -4.27 -12.40 -1.59
CA HIS A 24 -4.84 -11.90 -2.84
C HIS A 24 -6.25 -11.36 -2.62
N TYR A 25 -6.40 -10.04 -2.75
CA TYR A 25 -7.67 -9.34 -2.71
C TYR A 25 -8.29 -9.25 -4.12
N LEU A 26 -9.36 -10.01 -4.33
CA LEU A 26 -10.01 -10.20 -5.65
C LEU A 26 -11.17 -9.22 -5.92
N LEU A 27 -11.61 -8.49 -4.90
CA LEU A 27 -12.82 -7.66 -4.99
C LEU A 27 -12.55 -6.22 -5.43
N TRP A 28 -11.28 -5.86 -5.68
CA TRP A 28 -10.91 -4.51 -6.15
C TRP A 28 -10.93 -4.46 -7.68
N LYS A 29 -12.08 -4.05 -8.23
CA LYS A 29 -12.21 -3.79 -9.67
C LYS A 29 -11.27 -2.65 -10.09
N ASP A 30 -10.65 -2.78 -11.26
CA ASP A 30 -9.77 -1.74 -11.78
C ASP A 30 -10.54 -0.43 -12.02
N PHE A 31 -9.88 0.71 -11.80
CA PHE A 31 -10.39 2.07 -12.06
C PHE A 31 -11.58 2.55 -11.22
N ILE A 32 -12.10 1.74 -10.29
CA ILE A 32 -13.23 2.12 -9.42
C ILE A 32 -12.82 1.87 -7.97
N ALA A 33 -12.97 2.90 -7.12
CA ALA A 33 -12.79 2.72 -5.68
C ALA A 33 -13.86 1.75 -5.14
N PRO A 34 -13.56 0.88 -4.16
CA PRO A 34 -14.58 0.05 -3.53
C PRO A 34 -15.71 0.93 -3.01
N GLU A 35 -16.96 0.56 -3.31
CA GLU A 35 -18.15 1.29 -2.87
C GLU A 35 -18.23 1.39 -1.34
N HIS A 36 -17.69 0.38 -0.65
CA HIS A 36 -17.45 0.39 0.78
C HIS A 36 -15.99 0.05 1.10
N PRO A 37 -15.28 0.86 1.91
CA PRO A 37 -13.88 0.62 2.25
C PRO A 37 -13.69 -0.56 3.23
N THR A 38 -14.78 -1.07 3.82
CA THR A 38 -14.77 -2.15 4.82
C THR A 38 -14.04 -3.40 4.36
N GLY A 39 -14.18 -3.79 3.10
CA GLY A 39 -13.49 -4.95 2.54
C GLY A 39 -11.98 -4.78 2.50
N VAL A 40 -11.50 -3.59 2.09
CA VAL A 40 -10.06 -3.28 2.02
C VAL A 40 -9.47 -3.12 3.42
N LEU A 41 -10.19 -2.46 4.34
CA LEU A 41 -9.76 -2.31 5.74
C LEU A 41 -9.66 -3.66 6.45
N SER A 42 -10.63 -4.55 6.24
CA SER A 42 -10.59 -5.91 6.80
C SER A 42 -9.43 -6.72 6.22
N PHE A 43 -9.15 -6.55 4.93
CA PHE A 43 -8.01 -7.18 4.28
C PHE A 43 -6.68 -6.68 4.82
N LEU A 44 -6.55 -5.37 5.05
CA LEU A 44 -5.38 -4.75 5.65
C LEU A 44 -5.13 -5.28 7.07
N ARG A 45 -6.16 -5.29 7.92
CA ARG A 45 -6.07 -5.87 9.28
C ARG A 45 -5.57 -7.31 9.26
N ARG A 46 -6.11 -8.13 8.34
CA ARG A 46 -5.69 -9.53 8.17
C ARG A 46 -4.21 -9.66 7.78
N ILE A 47 -3.70 -8.75 6.95
CA ILE A 47 -2.27 -8.72 6.60
C ILE A 47 -1.44 -8.37 7.83
N ASN A 48 -1.81 -7.31 8.54
CA ASN A 48 -1.08 -6.80 9.70
C ASN A 48 -1.05 -7.82 10.86
N GLU A 49 -2.15 -8.53 11.11
CA GLU A 49 -2.20 -9.64 12.09
C GLU A 49 -1.25 -10.80 11.76
N SER A 50 -0.97 -11.01 10.47
CA SER A 50 -0.09 -12.09 10.01
C SER A 50 1.36 -11.68 9.83
N TYR A 51 1.61 -10.38 9.80
CA TYR A 51 2.93 -9.80 9.61
C TYR A 51 3.74 -9.88 10.90
N SER A 52 5.01 -10.26 10.77
CA SER A 52 5.99 -10.20 11.86
C SER A 52 7.28 -9.59 11.30
N GLN A 53 7.90 -8.71 12.07
CA GLN A 53 9.15 -8.04 11.70
C GLN A 53 10.31 -9.05 11.49
N GLU A 54 10.23 -10.23 12.11
CA GLU A 54 11.19 -11.33 11.92
C GLU A 54 11.14 -11.94 10.51
N GLN A 55 10.02 -11.80 9.80
CA GLN A 55 9.85 -12.33 8.44
C GLN A 55 10.40 -11.39 7.35
N GLY A 56 10.89 -10.20 7.74
CA GLY A 56 11.44 -9.21 6.82
C GLY A 56 10.40 -8.22 6.29
N SER A 57 10.64 -7.70 5.09
CA SER A 57 9.80 -6.68 4.47
C SER A 57 8.61 -7.27 3.72
N LEU A 58 7.46 -6.59 3.77
CA LEU A 58 6.25 -7.00 3.07
C LEU A 58 6.30 -6.56 1.59
N LEU A 59 6.13 -7.51 0.68
CA LEU A 59 5.98 -7.21 -0.76
C LEU A 59 4.50 -6.98 -1.11
N ILE A 60 4.17 -5.75 -1.50
CA ILE A 60 2.83 -5.40 -2.00
C ILE A 60 2.91 -5.05 -3.48
N HIS A 61 2.10 -5.70 -4.32
CA HIS A 61 2.00 -5.39 -5.74
C HIS A 61 0.55 -5.34 -6.21
N CYS A 62 0.33 -4.70 -7.35
CA CYS A 62 -0.91 -4.80 -8.11
C CYS A 62 -0.60 -5.15 -9.56
N SER A 63 -0.92 -4.27 -10.51
CA SER A 63 -0.47 -4.39 -11.91
C SER A 63 0.75 -3.48 -12.15
N ALA A 64 0.56 -2.16 -12.16
CA ALA A 64 1.65 -1.18 -12.30
C ALA A 64 2.37 -0.85 -10.97
N GLY A 65 1.94 -1.41 -9.84
CA GLY A 65 2.58 -1.21 -8.53
C GLY A 65 2.41 0.17 -7.89
N VAL A 66 1.54 1.04 -8.44
CA VAL A 66 1.41 2.45 -8.00
C VAL A 66 0.02 2.82 -7.46
N GLY A 67 -1.05 2.32 -8.08
CA GLY A 67 -2.43 2.66 -7.73
C GLY A 67 -2.91 1.98 -6.44
N ARG A 68 -3.43 0.75 -6.57
CA ARG A 68 -3.94 -0.04 -5.41
C ARG A 68 -2.87 -0.28 -4.34
N THR A 69 -1.63 -0.51 -4.77
CA THR A 69 -0.48 -0.61 -3.87
C THR A 69 -0.34 0.64 -3.03
N GLY A 70 -0.34 1.82 -3.66
CA GLY A 70 -0.20 3.07 -2.93
C GLY A 70 -1.38 3.36 -2.01
N THR A 71 -2.61 3.02 -2.43
CA THR A 71 -3.78 3.16 -1.58
C THR A 71 -3.70 2.24 -0.36
N LEU A 72 -3.25 1.00 -0.50
CA LEU A 72 -3.13 0.08 0.63
C LEU A 72 -2.10 0.57 1.64
N VAL A 73 -0.94 1.03 1.16
CA VAL A 73 0.12 1.58 2.03
C VAL A 73 -0.32 2.86 2.72
N ALA A 74 -1.01 3.76 2.00
CA ALA A 74 -1.59 4.97 2.61
C ALA A 74 -2.62 4.66 3.69
N LEU A 75 -3.49 3.66 3.46
CA LEU A 75 -4.45 3.23 4.48
C LEU A 75 -3.75 2.66 5.70
N ASP A 76 -2.68 1.90 5.52
CA ASP A 76 -1.88 1.36 6.62
C ASP A 76 -1.28 2.47 7.49
N SER A 77 -0.59 3.43 6.89
CA SER A 77 -0.01 4.56 7.61
C SER A 77 -1.07 5.41 8.31
N LEU A 78 -2.23 5.64 7.68
CA LEU A 78 -3.32 6.39 8.30
C LEU A 78 -3.92 5.67 9.50
N VAL A 79 -4.07 4.34 9.42
CA VAL A 79 -4.57 3.54 10.54
C VAL A 79 -3.57 3.57 11.70
N MET A 80 -2.27 3.47 11.42
CA MET A 80 -1.23 3.59 12.45
C MET A 80 -1.23 4.96 13.12
N GLU A 81 -1.27 6.06 12.34
CA GLU A 81 -1.30 7.43 12.88
C GLU A 81 -2.57 7.68 13.73
N LEU A 82 -3.73 7.14 13.29
CA LEU A 82 -4.95 7.18 14.09
C LEU A 82 -4.85 6.40 15.40
N ASP A 83 -4.22 5.22 15.38
CA ASP A 83 -4.06 4.37 16.57
C ASP A 83 -3.04 4.95 17.57
N GLU A 84 -1.98 5.63 17.08
CA GLU A 84 -0.92 6.23 17.89
C GLU A 84 -1.26 7.63 18.40
N GLU A 85 -1.79 8.51 17.54
CA GLU A 85 -1.97 9.94 17.83
C GLU A 85 -3.45 10.34 17.99
N GLY A 86 -4.39 9.45 17.67
CA GLY A 86 -5.84 9.72 17.72
C GLY A 86 -6.36 10.63 16.59
N HIS A 87 -5.48 11.07 15.69
CA HIS A 87 -5.80 11.88 14.52
C HIS A 87 -4.84 11.51 13.38
N ALA A 88 -5.24 11.74 12.13
CA ALA A 88 -4.37 11.47 10.98
C ALA A 88 -4.64 12.43 9.84
N SER A 89 -3.58 12.82 9.12
CA SER A 89 -3.68 13.72 7.97
C SER A 89 -3.38 12.98 6.67
N ILE A 90 -4.42 12.76 5.87
CA ILE A 90 -4.31 12.16 4.53
C ILE A 90 -3.27 12.91 3.67
N PHE A 91 -3.22 14.24 3.77
CA PHE A 91 -2.27 15.03 3.01
C PHE A 91 -0.83 14.72 3.41
N ASN A 92 -0.54 14.68 4.72
CA ASN A 92 0.80 14.41 5.24
C ASN A 92 1.24 12.99 4.86
N VAL A 93 0.39 11.99 5.09
CA VAL A 93 0.68 10.60 4.71
C VAL A 93 0.99 10.47 3.22
N ILE A 94 0.21 11.09 2.34
CA ILE A 94 0.49 11.04 0.89
C ILE A 94 1.79 11.77 0.54
N CYS A 95 2.09 12.90 1.18
CA CYS A 95 3.35 13.60 1.02
C CYS A 95 4.55 12.73 1.45
N ASP A 96 4.48 12.08 2.61
CA ASP A 96 5.54 11.24 3.14
C ASP A 96 5.76 9.98 2.29
N LEU A 97 4.67 9.35 1.85
CA LEU A 97 4.74 8.21 0.94
C LEU A 97 5.37 8.54 -0.40
N ARG A 98 5.12 9.74 -0.93
CA ARG A 98 5.76 10.21 -2.16
C ARG A 98 7.25 10.52 -1.98
N HIS A 99 7.69 10.90 -0.77
CA HIS A 99 9.12 11.04 -0.46
C HIS A 99 9.82 9.67 -0.36
N GLN A 100 9.15 8.66 0.19
CA GLN A 100 9.72 7.31 0.31
C GLN A 100 9.72 6.53 -1.02
N ARG A 101 8.69 6.72 -1.88
CA ARG A 101 8.62 6.08 -3.19
C ARG A 101 7.81 6.92 -4.19
N ASN A 102 8.51 7.43 -5.21
CA ASN A 102 7.91 8.25 -6.27
C ASN A 102 6.70 7.52 -6.92
N PHE A 103 5.61 8.26 -7.15
CA PHE A 103 4.36 7.83 -7.82
C PHE A 103 3.35 6.97 -7.05
N LEU A 104 3.44 6.85 -5.72
CA LEU A 104 2.32 6.27 -4.94
C LEU A 104 1.04 7.10 -5.08
N VAL A 105 -0.09 6.41 -5.30
CA VAL A 105 -1.46 6.92 -5.46
C VAL A 105 -1.67 7.71 -6.75
N GLN A 106 -1.99 6.98 -7.82
CA GLN A 106 -2.19 7.52 -9.19
C GLN A 106 -3.65 7.73 -9.61
N SER A 107 -4.66 7.40 -8.79
CA SER A 107 -6.06 7.67 -9.18
C SER A 107 -6.39 9.15 -9.01
N LEU A 108 -5.92 9.95 -9.98
CA LEU A 108 -6.57 11.15 -10.44
C LEU A 108 -7.99 10.78 -10.85
N VAL A 109 -9.00 11.15 -10.05
CA VAL A 109 -10.31 11.42 -10.63
C VAL A 109 -10.07 12.49 -11.69
N SER A 110 -10.31 12.09 -12.93
CA SER A 110 -10.36 12.86 -14.19
C SER A 110 -10.08 14.37 -14.09
N HIS A 111 -9.01 14.80 -14.76
CA HIS A 111 -8.69 16.17 -15.16
C HIS A 111 -8.52 17.23 -14.04
N GLY A 112 -7.26 17.50 -13.71
CA GLY A 112 -6.86 18.69 -12.96
C GLY A 112 -5.36 18.85 -12.97
N SER A 113 -4.83 19.42 -14.06
CA SER A 113 -3.43 19.80 -14.21
C SER A 113 -2.97 20.58 -12.96
N CYS A 114 -2.12 19.96 -12.14
CA CYS A 114 -1.37 20.66 -11.10
C CYS A 114 -0.28 21.50 -11.78
N ARG A 115 -0.67 22.61 -12.41
CA ARG A 115 0.26 23.71 -12.67
C ARG A 115 0.43 24.47 -11.36
N ALA A 116 1.63 24.39 -10.80
CA ALA A 116 2.11 25.32 -9.79
C ALA A 116 1.91 26.76 -10.31
N GLY A 117 0.95 27.47 -9.74
CA GLY A 117 0.69 28.88 -10.01
C GLY A 117 1.06 29.70 -8.80
N SER A 118 2.32 30.13 -8.70
CA SER A 118 2.73 31.22 -7.83
C SER A 118 2.11 32.53 -8.35
N ARG A 119 0.94 32.90 -7.81
CA ARG A 119 0.41 34.26 -7.97
C ARG A 119 1.06 35.17 -6.94
N GLN A 120 2.08 35.89 -7.39
CA GLN A 120 2.59 37.08 -6.71
C GLN A 120 1.54 38.19 -6.85
N VAL A 121 0.92 38.59 -5.75
CA VAL A 121 0.10 39.81 -5.70
C VAL A 121 1.07 40.99 -5.74
N ARG A 122 1.04 41.76 -6.83
CA ARG A 122 1.68 43.07 -6.92
C ARG A 122 0.79 44.09 -6.20
N SER A 123 1.38 44.87 -5.30
CA SER A 123 0.95 46.22 -4.95
C SER A 123 1.77 47.22 -5.76
#